data_AF-A0AAU6CM88-F1
#
_entry.id   AF-A0AAU6CM88-F1
#
_cell.length_a   1.000
_cell.length_b   1.000
_cell.length_c   1.000
_cell.angle_alpha   90.00
_cell.angle_beta   90.00
_cell.angle_gamma   90.00
#
_symmetry.space_group_name_H-M   'P 1'
#
loop_
_entity.id
_entity.type
_entity.pdbx_description
1 polymer ?
#
loop_
_entity_poly.entity_id
_entity_poly.type
_entity_poly.pdbx_seq_one_letter_code
_entity_poly.pdbx_strand_id
1 'polypeptide(L)'
;MRRQHAILLATALAAGTLGTFGITQASGADPSGAITGYGGKCVDIASASSANGAAVQLYDCNGTAAQSWTVGSDSTLRALGKCMDVTAAGTANGTKVQLYDCNGSNAQKWTASGGQLVNAGSGRCLDATGPSSANGTRLQIWDCSGSANQKWTLPVGGGTPPTSPPPANGVQAVAPYLYNGWGNPPDPTTIMNATGVKWFTLAFVLSNGTCNPQWDGGRALTGGVDQATINKVRAAGGDVIPSFGGYSGNKLEQSCTSASALAGAYQKVISAYGLRAIDIDIEADAYSNGTVQQRTVDALKTVKANNPGIAVYVTIGTGQSGPDTGLINKAAASGLTVDSWTIMPFDFGGAGQNMGTLTTKAADGLKNAVKNAYGYTDDQAYRHSGISSMNGITDNNETVTVADFRTILAYAQTHHLARLTFWSANRDRPCPGGYPNDDTCSGVSQQAWDFTRTFAQYGG
;
A
#
# COMPACT_ATOMS: atom_id res chain seq x y z
N MET A 1 34.53 -0.96 73.61
CA MET A 1 33.43 -1.40 74.49
C MET A 1 32.39 -0.29 74.59
N ARG A 2 31.21 -0.48 74.01
CA ARG A 2 29.93 0.10 74.48
C ARG A 2 28.81 -0.56 73.67
N ARG A 3 28.16 -1.53 74.33
CA ARG A 3 26.87 -2.09 73.93
C ARG A 3 25.78 -1.12 74.42
N GLN A 4 24.75 -0.87 73.61
CA GLN A 4 23.34 -0.88 74.03
C GLN A 4 22.42 -0.70 72.80
N HIS A 5 21.71 -1.75 72.36
CA HIS A 5 20.32 -2.17 72.67
C HIS A 5 19.26 -1.57 71.71
N ALA A 6 18.67 -2.41 70.86
CA ALA A 6 17.28 -2.34 70.35
C ALA A 6 17.01 -3.61 69.49
N ILE A 7 16.35 -4.62 70.05
CA ILE A 7 14.94 -4.98 69.87
C ILE A 7 14.60 -5.40 68.43
N LEU A 8 14.37 -6.72 68.27
CA LEU A 8 13.79 -7.35 67.09
C LEU A 8 12.30 -6.99 66.97
N LEU A 9 11.87 -6.65 65.75
CA LEU A 9 10.54 -6.98 65.25
C LEU A 9 10.68 -7.63 63.86
N ALA A 10 10.21 -8.87 63.75
CA ALA A 10 10.09 -9.61 62.51
C ALA A 10 8.76 -9.25 61.82
N THR A 11 8.80 -9.00 60.52
CA THR A 11 7.62 -9.08 59.64
C THR A 11 8.01 -9.84 58.37
N ALA A 12 7.12 -10.75 57.98
CA ALA A 12 7.36 -11.85 57.05
C ALA A 12 7.47 -11.39 55.58
N LEU A 13 8.44 -11.94 54.85
CA LEU A 13 8.47 -11.91 53.39
C LEU A 13 7.70 -13.11 52.84
N ALA A 14 6.66 -12.85 52.04
CA ALA A 14 6.08 -13.83 51.13
C ALA A 14 6.98 -13.96 49.89
N ALA A 15 7.56 -15.14 49.68
CA ALA A 15 8.30 -15.46 48.47
C ALA A 15 7.32 -15.84 47.35
N GLY A 16 7.12 -14.93 46.39
CA GLY A 16 6.47 -15.22 45.12
C GLY A 16 7.48 -15.79 44.13
N THR A 17 7.22 -17.00 43.64
CA THR A 17 8.01 -17.69 42.62
C THR A 17 7.98 -16.94 41.29
N LEU A 18 9.15 -16.46 40.84
CA LEU A 18 9.37 -15.95 39.49
C LEU A 18 9.32 -17.10 38.49
N GLY A 19 8.20 -17.22 37.76
CA GLY A 19 8.12 -18.06 36.57
C GLY A 19 8.90 -17.41 35.43
N THR A 20 9.97 -18.07 35.00
CA THR A 20 10.69 -17.76 33.76
C THR A 20 9.80 -18.08 32.56
N PHE A 21 9.14 -17.07 32.01
CA PHE A 21 8.53 -17.17 30.67
C PHE A 21 9.65 -17.15 29.63
N GLY A 22 9.90 -18.31 29.03
CA GLY A 22 10.74 -18.44 27.85
C GLY A 22 10.13 -17.63 26.70
N ILE A 23 10.89 -16.65 26.23
CA ILE A 23 10.58 -15.89 25.03
C ILE A 23 10.77 -16.85 23.85
N THR A 24 9.69 -17.44 23.35
CA THR A 24 9.71 -18.10 22.05
C THR A 24 9.72 -17.00 21.00
N GLN A 25 10.88 -16.77 20.38
CA GLN A 25 10.96 -15.93 19.19
C GLN A 25 10.09 -16.57 18.10
N ALA A 26 9.02 -15.88 17.70
CA ALA A 26 8.28 -16.22 16.50
C ALA A 26 9.21 -16.04 15.30
N SER A 27 9.63 -17.15 14.70
CA SER A 27 10.31 -17.16 13.41
C SER A 27 9.34 -16.63 12.35
N GLY A 28 9.73 -15.58 11.63
CA GLY A 28 8.97 -15.11 10.46
C GLY A 28 8.82 -16.25 9.46
N ALA A 29 7.59 -16.49 8.99
CA ALA A 29 7.33 -17.55 8.01
C ALA A 29 8.12 -17.30 6.72
N ASP A 30 8.72 -18.35 6.16
CA ASP A 30 9.46 -18.28 4.90
C ASP A 30 8.55 -17.76 3.76
N PRO A 31 9.01 -16.79 2.95
CA PRO A 31 8.25 -16.24 1.83
C PRO A 31 7.64 -17.30 0.92
N SER A 32 6.38 -17.19 0.52
CA SER A 32 5.74 -18.16 -0.37
C SER A 32 4.89 -17.48 -1.44
N GLY A 33 5.00 -17.91 -2.69
CA GLY A 33 4.24 -17.35 -3.80
C GLY A 33 4.81 -17.73 -5.17
N ALA A 34 4.36 -17.06 -6.23
CA ALA A 34 4.83 -17.34 -7.57
C ALA A 34 6.28 -16.87 -7.78
N ILE A 35 7.10 -17.72 -8.41
CA ILE A 35 8.34 -17.28 -9.05
C ILE A 35 7.98 -16.94 -10.49
N THR A 36 8.16 -15.68 -10.90
CA THR A 36 7.85 -15.21 -12.26
C THR A 36 9.13 -14.91 -13.02
N GLY A 37 9.10 -15.03 -14.34
CA GLY A 37 10.29 -14.78 -15.17
C GLY A 37 9.96 -14.62 -16.65
N TYR A 38 10.70 -15.33 -17.49
CA TYR A 38 10.69 -15.15 -18.94
C TYR A 38 9.29 -15.15 -19.55
N GLY A 39 8.97 -14.10 -20.32
CA GLY A 39 7.65 -13.92 -20.94
C GLY A 39 6.50 -13.66 -19.96
N GLY A 40 6.78 -13.25 -18.73
CA GLY A 40 5.77 -13.03 -17.68
C GLY A 40 5.17 -14.31 -17.11
N LYS A 41 5.80 -15.47 -17.37
CA LYS A 41 5.31 -16.78 -16.95
C LYS A 41 5.78 -17.17 -15.56
N CYS A 42 5.05 -18.11 -14.97
CA CYS A 42 5.34 -18.67 -13.67
C CYS A 42 6.18 -19.95 -13.79
N VAL A 43 7.07 -20.16 -12.81
CA VAL A 43 7.73 -21.44 -12.58
C VAL A 43 6.70 -22.43 -12.04
N ASP A 44 6.47 -23.50 -12.77
CA ASP A 44 5.34 -24.42 -12.62
C ASP A 44 5.81 -25.87 -12.50
N ILE A 45 5.09 -26.68 -11.72
CA ILE A 45 5.27 -28.12 -11.69
C ILE A 45 4.29 -28.77 -12.66
N ALA A 46 4.81 -29.44 -13.69
CA ALA A 46 4.00 -30.01 -14.75
C ALA A 46 2.89 -30.92 -14.21
N SER A 47 1.66 -30.64 -14.64
CA SER A 47 0.44 -31.36 -14.23
C SER A 47 0.17 -31.37 -12.71
N ALA A 48 0.77 -30.43 -11.95
CA ALA A 48 0.70 -30.41 -10.49
C ALA A 48 1.14 -31.74 -9.83
N SER A 49 2.00 -32.51 -10.50
CA SER A 49 2.47 -33.80 -10.00
C SER A 49 3.41 -33.62 -8.80
N SER A 50 3.05 -34.19 -7.66
CA SER A 50 3.92 -34.25 -6.47
C SER A 50 4.91 -35.42 -6.50
N ALA A 51 5.01 -36.18 -7.59
CA ALA A 51 6.00 -37.26 -7.71
C ALA A 51 7.44 -36.73 -7.86
N ASN A 52 8.42 -37.46 -7.31
CA ASN A 52 9.83 -37.19 -7.58
C ASN A 52 10.11 -37.29 -9.08
N GLY A 53 10.86 -36.33 -9.62
CA GLY A 53 11.12 -36.24 -11.05
C GLY A 53 10.09 -35.45 -11.84
N ALA A 54 9.06 -34.91 -11.18
CA ALA A 54 8.11 -34.02 -11.86
C ALA A 54 8.84 -32.81 -12.48
N ALA A 55 8.46 -32.48 -13.71
CA ALA A 55 9.12 -31.44 -14.48
C ALA A 55 8.82 -30.04 -13.92
N VAL A 56 9.87 -29.26 -13.65
CA VAL A 56 9.76 -27.81 -13.43
C VAL A 56 9.80 -27.06 -14.76
N GLN A 57 8.74 -26.34 -15.11
CA GLN A 57 8.54 -25.74 -16.42
C GLN A 57 8.09 -24.27 -16.32
N LEU A 58 8.01 -23.58 -17.45
CA LEU A 58 7.23 -22.36 -17.57
C LEU A 58 5.79 -22.68 -17.93
N TYR A 59 4.86 -22.01 -17.28
CA TYR A 59 3.45 -22.03 -17.64
C TYR A 59 2.82 -20.67 -17.37
N ASP A 60 1.66 -20.40 -17.99
CA ASP A 60 0.86 -19.24 -17.62
C ASP A 60 0.55 -19.25 -16.14
N CYS A 61 0.66 -18.09 -15.51
CA CYS A 61 0.35 -17.94 -14.10
C CYS A 61 -1.15 -18.23 -13.87
N ASN A 62 -1.44 -19.29 -13.12
CA ASN A 62 -2.77 -19.83 -12.92
C ASN A 62 -3.15 -19.95 -11.43
N GLY A 63 -2.26 -19.55 -10.52
CA GLY A 63 -2.53 -19.48 -9.07
C GLY A 63 -2.65 -20.84 -8.38
N THR A 64 -2.36 -21.94 -9.05
CA THR A 64 -2.42 -23.28 -8.44
C THR A 64 -1.23 -23.52 -7.51
N ALA A 65 -1.36 -24.51 -6.61
CA ALA A 65 -0.28 -24.92 -5.72
C ALA A 65 0.99 -25.39 -6.47
N ALA A 66 0.86 -25.78 -7.74
CA ALA A 66 1.99 -26.13 -8.62
C ALA A 66 2.90 -24.94 -8.96
N GLN A 67 2.44 -23.71 -8.71
CA GLN A 67 3.17 -22.46 -8.94
C GLN A 67 3.47 -21.70 -7.65
N SER A 68 3.07 -22.23 -6.50
CA SER A 68 3.31 -21.63 -5.19
C SER A 68 4.60 -22.18 -4.61
N TRP A 69 5.67 -21.39 -4.67
CA TRP A 69 6.99 -21.73 -4.17
C TRP A 69 7.30 -21.01 -2.85
N THR A 70 7.74 -21.76 -1.84
CA THR A 70 8.31 -21.25 -0.60
C THR A 70 9.82 -21.04 -0.76
N VAL A 71 10.30 -19.84 -0.47
CA VAL A 71 11.72 -19.48 -0.42
C VAL A 71 12.22 -19.74 1.00
N GLY A 72 12.80 -20.91 1.22
CA GLY A 72 13.30 -21.32 2.51
C GLY A 72 14.52 -20.50 2.94
N SER A 73 14.55 -20.13 4.22
CA SER A 73 15.75 -19.56 4.86
C SER A 73 17.00 -20.45 4.76
N ASP A 74 16.83 -21.74 4.45
CA ASP A 74 17.89 -22.72 4.17
C ASP A 74 18.38 -22.74 2.70
N SER A 75 18.02 -21.71 1.92
CA SER A 75 18.32 -21.57 0.49
C SER A 75 17.62 -22.59 -0.42
N THR A 76 16.58 -23.27 0.05
CA THR A 76 15.76 -24.14 -0.81
C THR A 76 14.57 -23.37 -1.42
N LEU A 77 14.12 -23.79 -2.60
CA LEU A 77 12.85 -23.37 -3.18
C LEU A 77 11.90 -24.57 -3.14
N ARG A 78 10.77 -24.45 -2.46
CA ARG A 78 9.89 -25.59 -2.16
C ARG A 78 8.49 -25.42 -2.73
N ALA A 79 7.94 -26.45 -3.37
CA ALA A 79 6.54 -26.47 -3.82
C ALA A 79 5.99 -27.90 -3.69
N LEU A 80 4.68 -28.03 -3.46
CA LEU A 80 4.01 -29.31 -3.20
C LEU A 80 4.73 -30.19 -2.14
N GLY A 81 5.35 -29.56 -1.13
CA GLY A 81 6.09 -30.24 -0.05
C GLY A 81 7.48 -30.78 -0.44
N LYS A 82 8.02 -30.41 -1.61
CA LYS A 82 9.30 -30.90 -2.15
C LYS A 82 10.18 -29.75 -2.64
N CYS A 83 11.43 -30.03 -2.97
CA CYS A 83 12.44 -29.05 -3.32
C CYS A 83 12.67 -28.95 -4.85
N MET A 84 12.97 -27.75 -5.33
CA MET A 84 13.49 -27.50 -6.69
C MET A 84 14.91 -28.06 -6.78
N ASP A 85 15.08 -29.07 -7.62
CA ASP A 85 16.25 -29.95 -7.65
C ASP A 85 16.87 -29.98 -9.05
N VAL A 86 18.20 -29.89 -9.12
CA VAL A 86 18.94 -30.16 -10.35
C VAL A 86 19.11 -31.68 -10.50
N THR A 87 18.54 -32.24 -11.56
CA THR A 87 18.43 -33.69 -11.75
C THR A 87 19.79 -34.39 -11.58
N ALA A 88 19.81 -35.40 -10.71
CA ALA A 88 20.99 -36.21 -10.37
C ALA A 88 22.22 -35.39 -9.92
N ALA A 89 22.01 -34.18 -9.39
CA ALA A 89 23.05 -33.22 -9.06
C ALA A 89 24.01 -32.91 -10.23
N GLY A 90 23.52 -33.06 -11.47
CA GLY A 90 24.31 -32.79 -12.66
C GLY A 90 24.74 -31.32 -12.72
N THR A 91 25.97 -31.07 -13.17
CA THR A 91 26.53 -29.71 -13.19
C THR A 91 26.61 -29.12 -14.59
N ALA A 92 26.39 -29.91 -15.64
CA ALA A 92 26.53 -29.45 -17.03
C ALA A 92 25.38 -28.51 -17.46
N ASN A 93 25.67 -27.60 -18.40
CA ASN A 93 24.65 -26.82 -19.11
C ASN A 93 23.59 -27.76 -19.71
N GLY A 94 22.32 -27.38 -19.55
CA GLY A 94 21.19 -28.15 -20.05
C GLY A 94 20.68 -29.24 -19.09
N THR A 95 21.34 -29.47 -17.95
CA THR A 95 20.81 -30.35 -16.90
C THR A 95 19.45 -29.84 -16.44
N LYS A 96 18.43 -30.69 -16.48
CA LYS A 96 17.05 -30.30 -16.21
C LYS A 96 16.77 -30.13 -14.74
N VAL A 97 15.85 -29.21 -14.42
CA VAL A 97 15.34 -29.00 -13.07
C VAL A 97 14.06 -29.82 -12.89
N GLN A 98 13.92 -30.43 -11.72
CA GLN A 98 12.83 -31.31 -11.33
C GLN A 98 12.34 -30.97 -9.92
N LEU A 99 11.18 -31.49 -9.56
CA LEU A 99 10.74 -31.54 -8.18
C LEU A 99 11.23 -32.84 -7.54
N TYR A 100 11.84 -32.76 -6.37
CA TYR A 100 12.36 -33.94 -5.67
C TYR A 100 12.27 -33.78 -4.15
N ASP A 101 12.21 -34.90 -3.43
CA ASP A 101 12.29 -34.90 -1.97
C ASP A 101 13.47 -34.06 -1.47
N CYS A 102 13.21 -33.20 -0.49
CA CYS A 102 14.24 -32.37 0.10
C CYS A 102 15.27 -33.26 0.81
N ASN A 103 16.51 -33.25 0.32
CA ASN A 103 17.61 -34.13 0.72
C ASN A 103 18.85 -33.38 1.22
N GLY A 104 18.79 -32.04 1.27
CA GLY A 104 19.85 -31.18 1.81
C GLY A 104 21.08 -31.01 0.92
N SER A 105 21.11 -31.65 -0.26
CA SER A 105 22.22 -31.54 -1.21
C SER A 105 22.32 -30.13 -1.83
N ASN A 106 23.49 -29.80 -2.37
CA ASN A 106 23.69 -28.54 -3.09
C ASN A 106 22.92 -28.47 -4.42
N ALA A 107 22.38 -29.60 -4.91
CA ALA A 107 21.49 -29.62 -6.07
C ALA A 107 20.15 -28.93 -5.79
N GLN A 108 19.79 -28.73 -4.52
CA GLN A 108 18.52 -28.13 -4.09
C GLN A 108 18.65 -26.72 -3.51
N LYS A 109 19.87 -26.18 -3.49
CA LYS A 109 20.18 -24.87 -2.93
C LYS A 109 20.33 -23.83 -4.03
N TRP A 110 19.62 -22.73 -3.88
CA TRP A 110 19.54 -21.64 -4.85
C TRP A 110 19.80 -20.30 -4.17
N THR A 111 20.67 -19.49 -4.77
CA THR A 111 20.98 -18.14 -4.30
C THR A 111 20.49 -17.12 -5.31
N ALA A 112 19.66 -16.19 -4.86
CA ALA A 112 19.24 -15.07 -5.69
C ALA A 112 20.36 -14.01 -5.78
N SER A 113 20.76 -13.64 -6.99
CA SER A 113 21.75 -12.59 -7.24
C SER A 113 21.44 -11.84 -8.53
N GLY A 114 21.27 -10.52 -8.46
CA GLY A 114 21.01 -9.68 -9.64
C GLY A 114 19.76 -10.09 -10.45
N GLY A 115 18.74 -10.67 -9.79
CA GLY A 115 17.55 -11.22 -10.44
C GLY A 115 17.76 -12.58 -11.10
N GLN A 116 18.87 -13.27 -10.88
CA GLN A 116 19.10 -14.65 -11.32
C GLN A 116 19.03 -15.61 -10.11
N LEU A 117 18.74 -16.88 -10.36
CA LEU A 117 18.77 -17.95 -9.35
C LEU A 117 19.94 -18.87 -9.63
N VAL A 118 20.99 -18.79 -8.82
CA VAL A 118 22.23 -19.54 -8.98
C VAL A 118 22.18 -20.80 -8.13
N ASN A 119 22.37 -21.97 -8.74
CA ASN A 119 22.42 -23.24 -8.04
C ASN A 119 23.79 -23.42 -7.34
N ALA A 120 23.78 -23.79 -6.05
CA ALA A 120 24.99 -23.92 -5.26
C ALA A 120 25.88 -25.11 -5.68
N GLY A 121 25.32 -26.15 -6.28
CA GLY A 121 26.06 -27.34 -6.71
C GLY A 121 26.83 -27.15 -8.03
N SER A 122 26.32 -26.30 -8.92
CA SER A 122 26.86 -26.11 -10.27
C SER A 122 27.44 -24.72 -10.54
N GLY A 123 27.07 -23.71 -9.74
CA GLY A 123 27.38 -22.30 -10.00
C GLY A 123 26.62 -21.71 -11.21
N ARG A 124 25.64 -22.44 -11.74
CA ARG A 124 24.86 -22.09 -12.93
C ARG A 124 23.49 -21.54 -12.56
N CYS A 125 22.90 -20.79 -13.48
CA CYS A 125 21.64 -20.10 -13.29
C CYS A 125 20.45 -20.94 -13.78
N LEU A 126 19.30 -20.81 -13.10
CA LEU A 126 18.02 -21.30 -13.59
C LEU A 126 17.70 -20.61 -14.92
N ASP A 127 17.37 -21.41 -15.93
CA ASP A 127 17.29 -21.01 -17.32
C ASP A 127 16.05 -21.61 -18.00
N ALA A 128 15.28 -20.78 -18.69
CA ALA A 128 14.22 -21.25 -19.58
C ALA A 128 14.83 -21.73 -20.90
N THR A 129 14.69 -23.03 -21.19
CA THR A 129 15.35 -23.70 -22.32
C THR A 129 14.98 -23.03 -23.66
N GLY A 130 15.99 -22.78 -24.50
CA GLY A 130 15.76 -22.36 -25.89
C GLY A 130 15.15 -20.95 -26.02
N PRO A 131 15.57 -20.01 -25.17
CA PRO A 131 14.82 -18.81 -24.74
C PRO A 131 13.35 -18.79 -25.20
N SER A 132 12.58 -19.76 -24.73
CA SER A 132 11.19 -19.95 -25.15
C SER A 132 10.25 -19.55 -24.02
N SER A 133 9.27 -18.72 -24.34
CA SER A 133 8.15 -18.39 -23.46
C SER A 133 6.90 -19.19 -23.84
N ALA A 134 7.03 -20.40 -24.39
CA ALA A 134 5.88 -21.29 -24.59
C ALA A 134 5.52 -22.02 -23.28
N ASN A 135 4.23 -22.29 -23.06
CA ASN A 135 3.79 -23.17 -21.97
C ASN A 135 4.41 -24.57 -22.13
N GLY A 136 4.92 -25.12 -21.03
CA GLY A 136 5.63 -26.40 -21.03
C GLY A 136 7.13 -26.28 -21.30
N THR A 137 7.67 -25.07 -21.51
CA THR A 137 9.13 -24.89 -21.67
C THR A 137 9.84 -25.37 -20.40
N ARG A 138 10.67 -26.41 -20.51
CA ARG A 138 11.40 -26.98 -19.36
C ARG A 138 12.44 -26.00 -18.82
N LEU A 139 12.55 -25.91 -17.50
CA LEU A 139 13.67 -25.23 -16.87
C LEU A 139 14.89 -26.16 -16.76
N GLN A 140 16.05 -25.55 -16.91
CA GLN A 140 17.36 -26.18 -16.85
C GLN A 140 18.33 -25.29 -16.08
N ILE A 141 19.54 -25.77 -15.84
CA ILE A 141 20.66 -24.91 -15.46
C ILE A 141 21.49 -24.55 -16.70
N TRP A 142 21.96 -23.31 -16.75
CA TRP A 142 22.87 -22.83 -17.78
C TRP A 142 23.84 -21.80 -17.21
N ASP A 143 24.98 -21.60 -17.86
CA ASP A 143 25.93 -20.55 -17.49
C ASP A 143 25.21 -19.20 -17.36
N CYS A 144 25.52 -18.49 -16.28
CA CYS A 144 24.88 -17.22 -15.95
C CYS A 144 25.28 -16.14 -16.96
N SER A 145 24.33 -15.69 -17.78
CA SER A 145 24.56 -14.67 -18.82
C SER A 145 23.85 -13.34 -18.53
N GLY A 146 22.92 -13.33 -17.56
CA GLY A 146 22.06 -12.17 -17.28
C GLY A 146 20.97 -11.94 -18.35
N SER A 147 20.84 -12.86 -19.31
CA SER A 147 19.80 -12.83 -20.35
C SER A 147 18.40 -12.91 -19.74
N ALA A 148 17.39 -12.39 -20.45
CA ALA A 148 16.01 -12.32 -19.97
C ALA A 148 15.44 -13.70 -19.58
N ASN A 149 15.86 -14.78 -20.22
CA ASN A 149 15.43 -16.15 -19.92
C ASN A 149 16.04 -16.74 -18.63
N GLN A 150 16.89 -15.98 -17.94
CA GLN A 150 17.48 -16.30 -16.64
C GLN A 150 17.12 -15.27 -15.55
N LYS A 151 16.20 -14.35 -15.85
CA LYS A 151 15.72 -13.35 -14.88
C LYS A 151 14.44 -13.84 -14.21
N TRP A 152 14.46 -13.84 -12.89
CA TRP A 152 13.43 -14.38 -12.02
C TRP A 152 13.11 -13.41 -10.89
N THR A 153 11.84 -13.24 -10.62
CA THR A 153 11.30 -12.54 -9.44
C THR A 153 10.82 -13.60 -8.47
N LEU A 154 11.48 -13.72 -7.32
CA LEU A 154 11.06 -14.60 -6.23
C LEU A 154 9.87 -13.99 -5.46
N PRO A 155 9.03 -14.82 -4.82
CA PRO A 155 8.08 -14.32 -3.86
C PRO A 155 8.83 -13.72 -2.67
N VAL A 156 8.49 -12.48 -2.33
CA VAL A 156 8.96 -11.82 -1.11
C VAL A 156 8.05 -12.23 0.05
N GLY A 157 8.57 -12.16 1.28
CA GLY A 157 7.87 -12.62 2.48
C GLY A 157 6.54 -11.94 2.68
N GLY A 158 5.46 -12.59 2.21
CA GLY A 158 4.10 -12.07 2.29
C GLY A 158 3.17 -12.81 1.32
N GLY A 159 2.65 -13.97 1.77
CA GLY A 159 1.42 -14.58 1.27
C GLY A 159 1.40 -15.10 -0.18
N THR A 160 0.68 -16.21 -0.38
CA THR A 160 -0.08 -16.45 -1.62
C THR A 160 -0.59 -15.13 -2.20
N PRO A 161 -0.67 -14.91 -3.52
CA PRO A 161 -1.63 -13.95 -4.02
C PRO A 161 -3.01 -14.53 -3.71
N PRO A 162 -3.80 -14.03 -2.73
CA PRO A 162 -5.17 -13.87 -3.10
C PRO A 162 -5.11 -12.89 -4.28
N THR A 163 -5.86 -13.18 -5.32
CA THR A 163 -6.56 -12.08 -5.97
C THR A 163 -7.20 -11.26 -4.85
N SER A 164 -6.53 -10.20 -4.35
CA SER A 164 -7.29 -9.00 -4.06
C SER A 164 -7.90 -8.71 -5.42
N PRO A 165 -9.24 -8.75 -5.55
CA PRO A 165 -9.84 -8.10 -6.69
C PRO A 165 -9.19 -6.70 -6.71
N PRO A 166 -8.73 -6.18 -7.86
CA PRO A 166 -8.62 -4.73 -7.96
C PRO A 166 -9.91 -4.19 -7.34
N PRO A 167 -9.85 -3.26 -6.36
CA PRO A 167 -11.00 -2.88 -5.54
C PRO A 167 -12.17 -2.76 -6.50
N ALA A 168 -13.25 -3.51 -6.24
CA ALA A 168 -14.16 -4.24 -7.18
C ALA A 168 -14.60 -3.55 -8.51
N ASN A 169 -14.12 -2.34 -8.74
CA ASN A 169 -14.44 -1.30 -9.69
C ASN A 169 -13.20 -0.85 -10.53
N GLY A 170 -12.01 -1.43 -10.30
CA GLY A 170 -10.79 -1.13 -11.07
C GLY A 170 -10.03 0.13 -10.63
N VAL A 171 -10.28 0.63 -9.41
CA VAL A 171 -9.61 1.80 -8.84
C VAL A 171 -8.19 1.42 -8.38
N GLN A 172 -7.19 2.27 -8.59
CA GLN A 172 -5.84 1.98 -8.09
C GLN A 172 -5.70 2.40 -6.62
N ALA A 173 -5.01 1.57 -5.83
CA ALA A 173 -4.72 1.88 -4.42
C ALA A 173 -3.83 3.12 -4.27
N VAL A 174 -3.02 3.43 -5.28
CA VAL A 174 -2.07 4.56 -5.29
C VAL A 174 -2.58 5.69 -6.16
N ALA A 175 -2.90 6.82 -5.55
CA ALA A 175 -3.37 8.01 -6.25
C ALA A 175 -2.93 9.31 -5.53
N PRO A 176 -1.69 9.80 -5.73
CA PRO A 176 -1.16 11.00 -5.08
C PRO A 176 -2.07 12.21 -5.29
N TYR A 177 -2.12 13.13 -4.33
CA TYR A 177 -2.83 14.38 -4.53
C TYR A 177 -2.13 15.22 -5.60
N LEU A 178 -2.92 15.75 -6.54
CA LEU A 178 -2.50 16.73 -7.54
C LEU A 178 -3.46 17.92 -7.45
N TYR A 179 -2.91 19.10 -7.21
CA TYR A 179 -3.70 20.30 -6.99
C TYR A 179 -3.43 21.36 -8.06
N ASN A 180 -4.38 21.62 -8.96
CA ASN A 180 -4.20 22.62 -10.02
C ASN A 180 -4.20 24.08 -9.49
N GLY A 181 -4.72 24.32 -8.28
CA GLY A 181 -4.86 25.66 -7.71
C GLY A 181 -3.61 26.19 -6.99
N TRP A 182 -2.55 25.39 -6.86
CA TRP A 182 -1.38 25.74 -6.05
C TRP A 182 -0.08 25.10 -6.55
N GLY A 183 1.05 25.69 -6.19
CA GLY A 183 2.34 24.98 -6.15
C GLY A 183 2.88 24.52 -7.50
N ASN A 184 2.70 25.33 -8.57
CA ASN A 184 3.17 25.01 -9.93
C ASN A 184 2.85 23.55 -10.35
N PRO A 185 1.56 23.24 -10.54
CA PRO A 185 1.11 21.87 -10.74
C PRO A 185 1.82 21.23 -11.94
N PRO A 186 2.46 20.06 -11.76
CA PRO A 186 3.13 19.38 -12.85
C PRO A 186 2.12 18.82 -13.85
N ASP A 187 2.56 18.62 -15.10
CA ASP A 187 1.75 17.85 -16.04
C ASP A 187 1.64 16.41 -15.53
N PRO A 188 0.43 15.87 -15.30
CA PRO A 188 0.25 14.52 -14.78
C PRO A 188 0.88 13.46 -15.68
N THR A 189 0.92 13.66 -16.99
CA THR A 189 1.51 12.69 -17.93
C THR A 189 3.02 12.55 -17.73
N THR A 190 3.70 13.62 -17.31
CA THR A 190 5.12 13.58 -16.94
C THR A 190 5.34 12.65 -15.75
N ILE A 191 4.49 12.74 -14.73
CA ILE A 191 4.57 11.88 -13.55
C ILE A 191 4.23 10.43 -13.92
N MET A 192 3.15 10.22 -14.67
CA MET A 192 2.73 8.89 -15.13
C MET A 192 3.84 8.18 -15.90
N ASN A 193 4.51 8.89 -16.82
CA ASN A 193 5.61 8.34 -17.60
C ASN A 193 6.85 8.05 -16.75
N ALA A 194 7.13 8.86 -15.73
CA ALA A 194 8.32 8.73 -14.89
C ALA A 194 8.18 7.69 -13.75
N THR A 195 6.96 7.29 -13.40
CA THR A 195 6.68 6.52 -12.18
C THR A 195 5.78 5.31 -12.39
N GLY A 196 4.98 5.29 -13.47
CA GLY A 196 4.00 4.24 -13.73
C GLY A 196 2.66 4.41 -13.01
N VAL A 197 2.52 5.37 -12.09
CA VAL A 197 1.21 5.72 -11.49
C VAL A 197 0.23 6.09 -12.59
N LYS A 198 -1.03 5.64 -12.46
CA LYS A 198 -2.09 5.97 -13.43
C LYS A 198 -3.24 6.76 -12.83
N TRP A 199 -3.30 6.93 -11.51
CA TRP A 199 -4.38 7.63 -10.85
C TRP A 199 -3.88 8.81 -10.04
N PHE A 200 -4.69 9.86 -9.96
CA PHE A 200 -4.43 11.03 -9.13
C PHE A 200 -5.66 11.39 -8.32
N THR A 201 -5.45 11.82 -7.09
CA THR A 201 -6.50 12.44 -6.28
C THR A 201 -6.50 13.94 -6.57
N LEU A 202 -7.58 14.47 -7.16
CA LEU A 202 -7.63 15.88 -7.55
C LEU A 202 -8.21 16.73 -6.42
N ALA A 203 -7.38 17.64 -5.92
CA ALA A 203 -7.73 18.61 -4.89
C ALA A 203 -8.23 19.93 -5.52
N PHE A 204 -9.19 20.65 -4.94
CA PHE A 204 -10.30 20.12 -4.16
C PHE A 204 -11.60 20.55 -4.82
N VAL A 205 -12.66 19.77 -4.63
CA VAL A 205 -14.01 20.24 -4.88
C VAL A 205 -14.53 20.90 -3.61
N LEU A 206 -14.95 22.15 -3.76
CA LEU A 206 -15.49 22.99 -2.70
C LEU A 206 -16.85 23.59 -3.09
N SER A 207 -17.48 24.27 -2.16
CA SER A 207 -18.66 25.09 -2.34
C SER A 207 -18.30 26.45 -2.94
N ASN A 208 -19.14 26.94 -3.84
CA ASN A 208 -19.07 28.31 -4.34
C ASN A 208 -19.72 29.37 -3.42
N GLY A 209 -19.88 29.05 -2.13
CA GLY A 209 -20.68 29.82 -1.17
C GLY A 209 -22.14 29.34 -1.05
N THR A 210 -22.55 28.36 -1.86
CA THR A 210 -23.85 27.68 -1.77
C THR A 210 -23.67 26.16 -1.87
N CYS A 211 -24.74 25.36 -1.77
CA CYS A 211 -24.66 23.91 -2.00
C CYS A 211 -24.47 23.56 -3.50
N ASN A 212 -23.39 24.05 -4.09
CA ASN A 212 -23.03 23.84 -5.48
C ASN A 212 -21.52 23.62 -5.63
N PRO A 213 -21.09 22.46 -6.17
CA PRO A 213 -19.68 22.11 -6.26
C PRO A 213 -18.96 22.92 -7.36
N GLN A 214 -17.76 23.39 -7.02
CA GLN A 214 -16.78 24.00 -7.91
C GLN A 214 -15.38 23.56 -7.51
N TRP A 215 -14.46 23.51 -8.47
CA TRP A 215 -13.05 23.30 -8.14
C TRP A 215 -12.53 24.51 -7.37
N ASP A 216 -11.98 24.28 -6.18
CA ASP A 216 -11.45 25.33 -5.31
C ASP A 216 -12.44 26.48 -5.03
N GLY A 217 -13.74 26.17 -5.09
CA GLY A 217 -14.83 27.10 -4.76
C GLY A 217 -15.06 28.23 -5.76
N GLY A 218 -14.23 28.33 -6.80
CA GLY A 218 -14.33 29.39 -7.81
C GLY A 218 -14.04 28.95 -9.24
N ARG A 219 -13.33 27.84 -9.46
CA ARG A 219 -13.09 27.30 -10.80
C ARG A 219 -14.28 26.44 -11.23
N ALA A 220 -14.71 26.64 -12.47
CA ALA A 220 -15.89 25.98 -13.02
C ALA A 220 -15.76 24.45 -12.94
N LEU A 221 -16.86 23.78 -12.57
CA LEU A 221 -16.89 22.31 -12.48
C LEU A 221 -16.56 21.64 -13.81
N THR A 222 -16.86 22.23 -14.96
CA THR A 222 -16.49 21.74 -16.30
C THR A 222 -15.96 22.89 -17.15
N GLY A 223 -15.22 22.57 -18.22
CA GLY A 223 -14.60 23.50 -19.16
C GLY A 223 -13.27 24.12 -18.70
N GLY A 224 -12.87 23.90 -17.45
CA GLY A 224 -11.67 24.49 -16.85
C GLY A 224 -10.43 23.60 -16.86
N VAL A 225 -9.37 24.10 -16.21
CA VAL A 225 -8.07 23.42 -16.05
C VAL A 225 -8.22 22.03 -15.43
N ASP A 226 -9.11 21.88 -14.45
CA ASP A 226 -9.32 20.61 -13.75
C ASP A 226 -9.91 19.54 -14.69
N GLN A 227 -10.89 19.89 -15.53
CA GLN A 227 -11.40 18.97 -16.56
C GLN A 227 -10.32 18.66 -17.61
N ALA A 228 -9.50 19.64 -17.99
CA ALA A 228 -8.38 19.40 -18.91
C ALA A 228 -7.36 18.40 -18.32
N THR A 229 -7.05 18.52 -17.03
CA THR A 229 -6.21 17.56 -16.29
C THR A 229 -6.84 16.16 -16.27
N ILE A 230 -8.14 16.03 -16.00
CA ILE A 230 -8.86 14.75 -16.04
C ILE A 230 -8.77 14.11 -17.44
N ASN A 231 -9.02 14.89 -18.49
CA ASN A 231 -8.95 14.41 -19.86
C ASN A 231 -7.54 13.93 -20.22
N LYS A 232 -6.49 14.65 -19.79
CA LYS A 232 -5.08 14.25 -20.00
C LYS A 232 -4.76 12.93 -19.31
N VAL A 233 -5.12 12.77 -18.05
CA VAL A 233 -4.91 11.52 -17.29
C VAL A 233 -5.59 10.34 -17.99
N ARG A 234 -6.85 10.52 -18.41
CA ARG A 234 -7.62 9.49 -19.12
C ARG A 234 -7.04 9.15 -20.48
N ALA A 235 -6.60 10.15 -21.24
CA ALA A 235 -5.92 9.93 -22.52
C ALA A 235 -4.62 9.13 -22.37
N ALA A 236 -3.95 9.23 -21.21
CA ALA A 236 -2.76 8.46 -20.87
C ALA A 236 -3.05 7.09 -20.20
N GLY A 237 -4.31 6.63 -20.24
CA GLY A 237 -4.75 5.33 -19.74
C GLY A 237 -4.95 5.28 -18.22
N GLY A 238 -5.17 6.44 -17.60
CA GLY A 238 -5.43 6.59 -16.17
C GLY A 238 -6.85 7.02 -15.84
N ASP A 239 -7.11 7.33 -14.57
CA ASP A 239 -8.34 8.00 -14.12
C ASP A 239 -8.07 8.84 -12.87
N VAL A 240 -9.10 9.48 -12.32
CA VAL A 240 -8.97 10.42 -11.20
C VAL A 240 -9.90 10.11 -10.04
N ILE A 241 -9.55 10.66 -8.88
CA ILE A 241 -10.36 10.66 -7.65
C ILE A 241 -10.53 12.11 -7.21
N PRO A 242 -11.62 12.79 -7.59
CA PRO A 242 -11.94 14.09 -7.02
C PRO A 242 -12.08 13.99 -5.49
N SER A 243 -11.32 14.83 -4.79
CA SER A 243 -11.40 14.98 -3.33
C SER A 243 -12.24 16.20 -2.97
N PHE A 244 -13.21 16.02 -2.08
CA PHE A 244 -14.08 17.07 -1.57
C PHE A 244 -13.57 17.54 -0.21
N GLY A 245 -13.55 18.86 0.01
CA GLY A 245 -13.13 19.44 1.29
C GLY A 245 -11.67 19.89 1.31
N GLY A 246 -10.88 19.33 2.22
CA GLY A 246 -9.53 19.78 2.57
C GLY A 246 -9.51 20.81 3.72
N TYR A 247 -8.33 21.30 4.08
CA TYR A 247 -8.16 22.17 5.26
C TYR A 247 -8.89 23.51 5.10
N SER A 248 -8.78 24.14 3.93
CA SER A 248 -9.25 25.49 3.64
C SER A 248 -10.46 25.55 2.69
N GLY A 249 -11.11 26.72 2.66
CA GLY A 249 -12.19 27.04 1.74
C GLY A 249 -13.58 26.62 2.21
N ASN A 250 -14.61 26.96 1.42
CA ASN A 250 -15.99 26.68 1.77
C ASN A 250 -16.33 25.22 1.48
N LYS A 251 -16.62 24.43 2.52
CA LYS A 251 -16.89 23.00 2.38
C LYS A 251 -18.34 22.75 1.95
N LEU A 252 -18.58 21.76 1.09
CA LEU A 252 -19.97 21.38 0.73
C LEU A 252 -20.70 20.81 1.94
N GLU A 253 -19.97 20.05 2.75
CA GLU A 253 -20.34 19.47 4.03
C GLU A 253 -20.88 20.54 4.99
N GLN A 254 -20.42 21.78 4.88
CA GLN A 254 -20.95 22.91 5.66
C GLN A 254 -22.04 23.67 4.91
N SER A 255 -21.87 23.88 3.60
CA SER A 255 -22.73 24.77 2.78
C SER A 255 -24.09 24.16 2.43
N CYS A 256 -24.19 22.84 2.33
CA CYS A 256 -25.47 22.17 2.14
C CYS A 256 -26.28 22.18 3.44
N THR A 257 -27.62 22.13 3.38
CA THR A 257 -28.46 22.18 4.59
C THR A 257 -29.10 20.84 4.94
N SER A 258 -28.96 19.83 4.09
CA SER A 258 -29.48 18.48 4.30
C SER A 258 -28.58 17.42 3.67
N ALA A 259 -28.71 16.17 4.13
CA ALA A 259 -27.97 15.03 3.57
C ALA A 259 -28.31 14.79 2.09
N SER A 260 -29.58 14.97 1.70
CA SER A 260 -30.02 14.85 0.31
C SER A 260 -29.39 15.93 -0.59
N ALA A 261 -29.32 17.18 -0.10
CA ALA A 261 -28.67 18.26 -0.84
C ALA A 261 -27.17 18.00 -1.00
N LEU A 262 -26.50 17.53 0.06
CA LEU A 262 -25.08 17.17 0.03
C LEU A 262 -24.81 15.98 -0.92
N ALA A 263 -25.62 14.93 -0.86
CA ALA A 263 -25.53 13.80 -1.79
C ALA A 263 -25.74 14.25 -3.24
N GLY A 264 -26.68 15.16 -3.49
CA GLY A 264 -26.89 15.77 -4.79
C GLY A 264 -25.68 16.57 -5.29
N ALA A 265 -24.99 17.29 -4.40
CA ALA A 265 -23.77 18.01 -4.73
C ALA A 265 -22.63 17.05 -5.11
N TYR A 266 -22.41 15.97 -4.35
CA TYR A 266 -21.45 14.93 -4.73
C TYR A 266 -21.82 14.26 -6.05
N GLN A 267 -23.11 13.93 -6.25
CA GLN A 267 -23.60 13.30 -7.48
C GLN A 267 -23.35 14.17 -8.70
N LYS A 268 -23.47 15.50 -8.60
CA LYS A 268 -23.17 16.41 -9.73
C LYS A 268 -21.76 16.19 -10.26
N VAL A 269 -20.77 16.03 -9.38
CA VAL A 269 -19.37 15.81 -9.77
C VAL A 269 -19.16 14.38 -10.29
N ILE A 270 -19.75 13.39 -9.61
CA ILE A 270 -19.72 11.98 -10.05
C ILE A 270 -20.25 11.87 -11.48
N SER A 271 -21.42 12.44 -11.75
CA SER A 271 -22.05 12.40 -13.06
C SER A 271 -21.32 13.23 -14.11
N ALA A 272 -20.75 14.39 -13.74
CA ALA A 272 -20.01 15.24 -14.68
C ALA A 272 -18.79 14.52 -15.28
N TYR A 273 -18.19 13.60 -14.53
CA TYR A 273 -16.96 12.93 -14.93
C TYR A 273 -17.09 11.41 -15.07
N GLY A 274 -18.23 10.79 -14.74
CA GLY A 274 -18.37 9.34 -14.72
C GLY A 274 -17.38 8.68 -13.76
N LEU A 275 -17.31 9.18 -12.53
CA LEU A 275 -16.31 8.77 -11.56
C LEU A 275 -16.52 7.34 -11.04
N ARG A 276 -15.41 6.64 -10.83
CA ARG A 276 -15.36 5.33 -10.16
C ARG A 276 -15.00 5.43 -8.68
N ALA A 277 -14.46 6.57 -8.26
CA ALA A 277 -14.07 6.82 -6.90
C ALA A 277 -14.23 8.30 -6.53
N ILE A 278 -14.51 8.55 -5.25
CA ILE A 278 -14.47 9.87 -4.64
C ILE A 278 -13.72 9.79 -3.31
N ASP A 279 -13.16 10.92 -2.89
CA ASP A 279 -12.54 11.08 -1.58
C ASP A 279 -13.20 12.25 -0.83
N ILE A 280 -13.52 12.05 0.44
CA ILE A 280 -14.07 13.10 1.31
C ILE A 280 -12.98 13.45 2.32
N ASP A 281 -12.26 14.52 2.06
CA ASP A 281 -11.24 15.06 2.94
C ASP A 281 -11.90 16.02 3.95
N ILE A 282 -12.33 15.46 5.07
CA ILE A 282 -13.16 16.16 6.05
C ILE A 282 -12.31 16.65 7.22
N GLU A 283 -12.02 17.94 7.20
CA GLU A 283 -11.15 18.60 8.17
C GLU A 283 -11.82 19.79 8.89
N ALA A 284 -11.10 20.36 9.87
CA ALA A 284 -11.45 21.60 10.57
C ALA A 284 -12.93 21.65 11.04
N ASP A 285 -13.63 22.75 10.79
CA ASP A 285 -15.01 22.96 11.24
C ASP A 285 -16.03 21.95 10.66
N ALA A 286 -15.76 21.36 9.50
CA ALA A 286 -16.61 20.29 8.97
C ALA A 286 -16.43 19.00 9.78
N TYR A 287 -15.21 18.72 10.23
CA TYR A 287 -14.91 17.57 11.07
C TYR A 287 -15.40 17.75 12.50
N SER A 288 -15.20 18.92 13.12
CA SER A 288 -15.51 19.15 14.54
C SER A 288 -17.01 19.26 14.84
N ASN A 289 -17.86 19.42 13.82
CA ASN A 289 -19.30 19.58 13.97
C ASN A 289 -20.07 18.25 13.79
N GLY A 290 -20.61 17.70 14.88
CA GLY A 290 -21.32 16.41 14.88
C GLY A 290 -22.58 16.34 13.99
N THR A 291 -23.21 17.48 13.70
CA THR A 291 -24.34 17.58 12.74
C THR A 291 -23.84 17.52 11.31
N VAL A 292 -22.72 18.18 11.01
CA VAL A 292 -22.05 18.08 9.70
C VAL A 292 -21.59 16.64 9.47
N GLN A 293 -20.93 16.02 10.45
CA GLN A 293 -20.52 14.61 10.37
C GLN A 293 -21.68 13.67 10.03
N GLN A 294 -22.83 13.80 10.73
CA GLN A 294 -24.00 12.95 10.47
C GLN A 294 -24.55 13.15 9.07
N ARG A 295 -24.66 14.42 8.66
CA ARG A 295 -25.12 14.78 7.32
C ARG A 295 -24.22 14.23 6.22
N THR A 296 -22.89 14.27 6.42
CA THR A 296 -21.92 13.66 5.51
C THR A 296 -22.11 12.14 5.44
N VAL A 297 -22.25 11.46 6.58
CA VAL A 297 -22.52 10.01 6.63
C VAL A 297 -23.79 9.65 5.86
N ASP A 298 -24.90 10.34 6.11
CA ASP A 298 -26.19 10.06 5.47
C ASP A 298 -26.16 10.38 3.96
N ALA A 299 -25.42 11.42 3.57
CA ALA A 299 -25.19 11.74 2.17
C ALA A 299 -24.38 10.64 1.45
N LEU A 300 -23.33 10.12 2.07
CA LEU A 300 -22.50 9.06 1.49
C LEU A 300 -23.25 7.72 1.36
N LYS A 301 -24.17 7.41 2.29
CA LYS A 301 -25.08 6.26 2.11
C LYS A 301 -25.90 6.40 0.84
N THR A 302 -26.44 7.60 0.59
CA THR A 302 -27.21 7.91 -0.62
C THR A 302 -26.33 7.81 -1.87
N VAL A 303 -25.11 8.34 -1.83
CA VAL A 303 -24.16 8.24 -2.94
C VAL A 303 -23.84 6.78 -3.27
N LYS A 304 -23.52 5.94 -2.28
CA LYS A 304 -23.22 4.51 -2.52
C LYS A 304 -24.44 3.75 -3.05
N ALA A 305 -25.64 4.06 -2.57
CA ALA A 305 -26.87 3.47 -3.07
C ALA A 305 -27.14 3.85 -4.54
N ASN A 306 -26.86 5.10 -4.92
CA ASN A 306 -27.11 5.61 -6.27
C ASN A 306 -26.04 5.20 -7.29
N ASN A 307 -24.84 4.85 -6.84
CA ASN A 307 -23.71 4.51 -7.71
C ASN A 307 -23.11 3.15 -7.29
N PRO A 308 -23.77 2.03 -7.63
CA PRO A 308 -23.21 0.71 -7.35
C PRO A 308 -21.81 0.57 -7.95
N GLY A 309 -20.83 0.19 -7.12
CA GLY A 309 -19.43 0.09 -7.55
C GLY A 309 -18.67 1.43 -7.56
N ILE A 310 -19.16 2.48 -6.90
CA ILE A 310 -18.31 3.62 -6.57
C ILE A 310 -17.46 3.31 -5.33
N ALA A 311 -16.16 3.56 -5.41
CA ALA A 311 -15.28 3.56 -4.24
C ALA A 311 -15.43 4.90 -3.49
N VAL A 312 -15.62 4.84 -2.18
CA VAL A 312 -15.69 6.02 -1.31
C VAL A 312 -14.55 5.95 -0.31
N TYR A 313 -13.71 6.98 -0.33
CA TYR A 313 -12.67 7.21 0.66
C TYR A 313 -13.08 8.36 1.58
N VAL A 314 -12.74 8.25 2.86
CA VAL A 314 -12.92 9.34 3.82
C VAL A 314 -11.57 9.61 4.45
N THR A 315 -10.99 10.77 4.13
CA THR A 315 -9.69 11.22 4.60
C THR A 315 -9.88 12.12 5.83
N ILE A 316 -9.17 11.83 6.91
CA ILE A 316 -9.30 12.49 8.22
C ILE A 316 -7.93 12.74 8.84
N GLY A 317 -7.85 13.76 9.70
CA GLY A 317 -6.70 13.98 10.58
C GLY A 317 -6.51 12.83 11.58
N THR A 318 -5.29 12.70 12.11
CA THR A 318 -4.97 11.69 13.12
C THR A 318 -3.97 12.25 14.13
N GLY A 319 -3.94 11.67 15.34
CA GLY A 319 -2.80 11.80 16.23
C GLY A 319 -1.74 10.72 15.94
N GLN A 320 -0.63 10.76 16.67
CA GLN A 320 0.46 9.78 16.55
C GLN A 320 0.05 8.34 16.91
N SER A 321 -1.09 8.14 17.57
CA SER A 321 -1.60 6.83 18.00
C SER A 321 -2.93 6.47 17.34
N GLY A 322 -3.30 7.17 16.26
CA GLY A 322 -4.55 6.99 15.53
C GLY A 322 -5.49 8.21 15.63
N PRO A 323 -6.57 8.19 14.83
CA PRO A 323 -7.58 9.24 14.85
C PRO A 323 -8.47 9.09 16.08
N ASP A 324 -9.26 10.11 16.39
CA ASP A 324 -10.43 9.88 17.23
C ASP A 324 -11.44 8.96 16.51
N THR A 325 -12.41 8.44 17.26
CA THR A 325 -13.33 7.42 16.74
C THR A 325 -14.71 7.96 16.41
N GLY A 326 -14.96 9.27 16.59
CA GLY A 326 -16.31 9.85 16.56
C GLY A 326 -17.01 9.66 15.22
N LEU A 327 -16.35 10.07 14.13
CA LEU A 327 -16.91 9.96 12.78
C LEU A 327 -17.03 8.50 12.32
N ILE A 328 -16.03 7.66 12.62
CA ILE A 328 -16.00 6.24 12.25
C ILE A 328 -17.15 5.49 12.94
N ASN A 329 -17.32 5.68 14.26
CA ASN A 329 -18.41 5.05 15.02
C ASN A 329 -19.78 5.53 14.54
N LYS A 330 -19.91 6.80 14.20
CA LYS A 330 -21.15 7.38 13.66
C LYS A 330 -21.51 6.78 12.30
N ALA A 331 -20.53 6.59 11.42
CA ALA A 331 -20.72 5.92 10.15
C ALA A 331 -21.15 4.46 10.33
N ALA A 332 -20.44 3.71 11.18
CA ALA A 332 -20.77 2.32 11.50
C ALA A 332 -22.19 2.17 12.09
N ALA A 333 -22.54 2.99 13.08
CA ALA A 333 -23.87 3.01 13.69
C ALA A 333 -24.99 3.37 12.68
N SER A 334 -24.66 4.18 11.67
CA SER A 334 -25.58 4.52 10.58
C SER A 334 -25.64 3.45 9.48
N GLY A 335 -24.82 2.40 9.55
CA GLY A 335 -24.70 1.34 8.54
C GLY A 335 -23.96 1.77 7.26
N LEU A 336 -23.17 2.85 7.32
CA LEU A 336 -22.28 3.24 6.22
C LEU A 336 -20.97 2.46 6.28
N THR A 337 -20.66 1.72 5.23
CA THR A 337 -19.32 1.19 4.97
C THR A 337 -18.65 2.00 3.86
N VAL A 338 -17.36 2.29 4.03
CA VAL A 338 -16.52 2.97 3.04
C VAL A 338 -15.38 2.05 2.61
N ASP A 339 -14.82 2.33 1.45
CA ASP A 339 -13.77 1.51 0.85
C ASP A 339 -12.43 1.75 1.56
N SER A 340 -12.19 2.97 2.07
CA SER A 340 -11.10 3.25 3.00
C SER A 340 -11.44 4.40 3.94
N TRP A 341 -11.19 4.21 5.23
CA TRP A 341 -10.85 5.30 6.13
C TRP A 341 -9.38 5.62 5.95
N THR A 342 -9.03 6.87 5.67
CA THR A 342 -7.66 7.26 5.32
C THR A 342 -7.20 8.31 6.31
N ILE A 343 -6.07 8.08 6.98
CA ILE A 343 -5.51 9.06 7.90
C ILE A 343 -4.49 9.96 7.21
N MET A 344 -4.34 11.18 7.74
CA MET A 344 -3.25 12.12 7.41
C MET A 344 -2.21 12.17 8.55
N PRO A 345 -1.22 11.26 8.57
CA PRO A 345 -0.29 11.10 9.69
C PRO A 345 0.92 12.04 9.59
N PHE A 346 0.63 13.33 9.62
CA PHE A 346 1.62 14.40 9.61
C PHE A 346 1.08 15.57 10.44
N ASP A 347 1.93 16.56 10.67
CA ASP A 347 1.64 17.74 11.48
C ASP A 347 1.30 17.41 12.94
N PHE A 348 2.01 16.43 13.50
CA PHE A 348 1.91 16.07 14.92
C PHE A 348 2.57 17.07 15.87
N GLY A 349 3.42 17.97 15.36
CA GLY A 349 4.27 18.83 16.18
C GLY A 349 5.52 18.12 16.71
N GLY A 350 5.91 17.00 16.08
CA GLY A 350 6.99 16.11 16.51
C GLY A 350 8.30 16.28 15.74
N ALA A 351 8.77 17.51 15.53
CA ALA A 351 10.00 17.77 14.77
C ALA A 351 11.20 16.93 15.28
N GLY A 352 11.90 16.27 14.36
CA GLY A 352 13.03 15.37 14.65
C GLY A 352 12.66 13.92 14.98
N GLN A 353 11.37 13.56 15.00
CA GLN A 353 10.93 12.17 15.14
C GLN A 353 10.94 11.44 13.79
N ASN A 354 11.03 10.11 13.83
CA ASN A 354 10.98 9.28 12.62
C ASN A 354 9.53 9.16 12.12
N MET A 355 9.23 9.83 11.01
CA MET A 355 7.87 9.95 10.50
C MET A 355 7.32 8.64 9.92
N GLY A 356 8.18 7.74 9.41
CA GLY A 356 7.77 6.39 9.00
C GLY A 356 7.19 5.60 10.18
N THR A 357 7.91 5.57 11.31
CA THR A 357 7.48 4.89 12.54
C THR A 357 6.20 5.50 13.13
N LEU A 358 6.10 6.83 13.17
CA LEU A 358 4.89 7.49 13.66
C LEU A 358 3.69 7.21 12.76
N THR A 359 3.90 7.19 11.44
CA THR A 359 2.85 6.87 10.48
C THR A 359 2.31 5.46 10.68
N THR A 360 3.18 4.45 10.81
CA THR A 360 2.72 3.06 11.03
C THR A 360 2.01 2.90 12.37
N LYS A 361 2.47 3.60 13.41
CA LYS A 361 1.79 3.62 14.71
C LYS A 361 0.40 4.27 14.64
N ALA A 362 0.27 5.38 13.92
CA ALA A 362 -1.03 6.00 13.70
C ALA A 362 -1.97 5.09 12.89
N ALA A 363 -1.44 4.36 11.91
CA ALA A 363 -2.18 3.40 11.11
C ALA A 363 -2.68 2.20 11.94
N ASP A 364 -1.91 1.70 12.91
CA ASP A 364 -2.39 0.70 13.86
C ASP A 364 -3.56 1.23 14.71
N GLY A 365 -3.47 2.49 15.12
CA GLY A 365 -4.54 3.20 15.80
C GLY A 365 -5.82 3.30 14.98
N LEU A 366 -5.71 3.71 13.71
CA LEU A 366 -6.82 3.70 12.75
C LEU A 366 -7.42 2.31 12.62
N LYS A 367 -6.59 1.28 12.40
CA LYS A 367 -7.07 -0.10 12.29
C LYS A 367 -7.89 -0.49 13.50
N ASN A 368 -7.45 -0.15 14.71
CA ASN A 368 -8.19 -0.47 15.94
C ASN A 368 -9.53 0.28 16.01
N ALA A 369 -9.58 1.54 15.58
CA ALA A 369 -10.82 2.30 15.49
C ALA A 369 -11.82 1.65 14.51
N VAL A 370 -11.37 1.30 13.30
CA VAL A 370 -12.20 0.64 12.28
C VAL A 370 -12.66 -0.74 12.76
N LYS A 371 -11.75 -1.54 13.32
CA LYS A 371 -12.04 -2.86 13.89
C LYS A 371 -13.18 -2.79 14.90
N ASN A 372 -13.06 -1.88 15.87
CA ASN A 372 -14.01 -1.77 16.97
C ASN A 372 -15.36 -1.23 16.49
N ALA A 373 -15.37 -0.27 15.57
CA ALA A 373 -16.60 0.30 15.05
C ALA A 373 -17.44 -0.71 14.23
N TYR A 374 -16.78 -1.55 13.43
CA TYR A 374 -17.44 -2.44 12.47
C TYR A 374 -17.46 -3.93 12.88
N GLY A 375 -16.81 -4.29 13.99
CA GLY A 375 -16.69 -5.69 14.42
C GLY A 375 -15.83 -6.55 13.50
N TYR A 376 -14.88 -5.94 12.79
CA TYR A 376 -14.01 -6.60 11.83
C TYR A 376 -12.89 -7.42 12.50
N THR A 377 -12.28 -8.33 11.72
CA THR A 377 -10.96 -8.87 12.06
C THR A 377 -9.87 -7.81 11.85
N ASP A 378 -8.64 -8.07 12.32
CA ASP A 378 -7.53 -7.14 12.10
C ASP A 378 -7.22 -6.95 10.61
N ASP A 379 -7.16 -8.05 9.84
CA ASP A 379 -6.92 -8.01 8.38
C ASP A 379 -8.03 -7.25 7.65
N GLN A 380 -9.30 -7.50 7.98
CA GLN A 380 -10.42 -6.75 7.41
C GLN A 380 -10.31 -5.25 7.71
N ALA A 381 -9.98 -4.88 8.95
CA ALA A 381 -9.84 -3.48 9.32
C ALA A 381 -8.67 -2.79 8.60
N TYR A 382 -7.52 -3.47 8.41
CA TYR A 382 -6.43 -2.94 7.57
C TYR A 382 -6.85 -2.77 6.11
N ARG A 383 -7.58 -3.73 5.53
CA ARG A 383 -8.13 -3.63 4.17
C ARG A 383 -9.23 -2.58 3.99
N HIS A 384 -9.66 -1.93 5.08
CA HIS A 384 -10.55 -0.76 5.09
C HIS A 384 -9.84 0.50 5.60
N SER A 385 -8.51 0.46 5.70
CA SER A 385 -7.66 1.55 6.17
C SER A 385 -6.71 2.02 5.07
N GLY A 386 -6.31 3.28 5.16
CA GLY A 386 -5.40 3.91 4.21
C GLY A 386 -4.57 5.01 4.84
N ILE A 387 -3.53 5.40 4.12
CA ILE A 387 -2.58 6.44 4.54
C ILE A 387 -2.49 7.51 3.45
N SER A 388 -2.67 8.77 3.84
CA SER A 388 -2.36 9.96 3.07
C SER A 388 -1.21 10.70 3.76
N SER A 389 0.05 10.40 3.43
CA SER A 389 1.19 11.07 4.10
C SER A 389 1.40 12.50 3.56
N MET A 390 2.41 13.23 4.04
CA MET A 390 2.87 14.48 3.44
C MET A 390 4.35 14.33 3.09
N ASN A 391 4.74 14.53 1.83
CA ASN A 391 6.13 14.32 1.43
C ASN A 391 7.02 15.52 1.78
N GLY A 392 8.20 15.26 2.35
CA GLY A 392 9.15 16.32 2.69
C GLY A 392 8.86 17.02 4.00
N ILE A 393 9.15 18.32 4.07
CA ILE A 393 8.94 19.13 5.26
C ILE A 393 7.45 19.47 5.39
N THR A 394 6.85 19.22 6.55
CA THR A 394 5.42 19.48 6.82
C THR A 394 5.20 20.89 7.38
N ASP A 395 3.94 21.29 7.56
CA ASP A 395 3.60 22.61 8.09
C ASP A 395 4.09 22.81 9.53
N ASN A 396 4.18 21.73 10.30
CA ASN A 396 4.77 21.70 11.65
C ASN A 396 6.26 21.34 11.68
N ASN A 397 6.97 21.52 10.55
CA ASN A 397 8.42 21.34 10.42
C ASN A 397 8.92 19.92 10.76
N GLU A 398 8.06 18.91 10.56
CA GLU A 398 8.46 17.51 10.55
C GLU A 398 9.14 17.19 9.22
N THR A 399 10.05 16.21 9.22
CA THR A 399 10.77 15.83 8.00
C THR A 399 10.38 14.42 7.58
N VAL A 400 9.59 14.31 6.51
CA VAL A 400 9.17 13.04 5.92
C VAL A 400 10.04 12.74 4.71
N THR A 401 10.90 11.73 4.83
CA THR A 401 11.88 11.38 3.79
C THR A 401 11.39 10.28 2.85
N VAL A 402 12.10 10.07 1.74
CA VAL A 402 11.85 8.92 0.86
C VAL A 402 12.05 7.59 1.61
N ALA A 403 12.94 7.55 2.62
CA ALA A 403 13.11 6.36 3.45
C ALA A 403 11.87 6.09 4.31
N ASP A 404 11.22 7.12 4.85
CA ASP A 404 9.95 6.98 5.57
C ASP A 404 8.86 6.45 4.64
N PHE A 405 8.79 6.91 3.39
CA PHE A 405 7.85 6.36 2.40
C PHE A 405 8.13 4.88 2.08
N ARG A 406 9.39 4.41 2.11
CA ARG A 406 9.68 2.96 1.98
C ARG A 406 9.18 2.17 3.18
N THR A 407 9.30 2.71 4.39
CA THR A 407 8.71 2.11 5.60
C THR A 407 7.19 2.02 5.48
N ILE A 408 6.53 3.10 5.04
CA ILE A 408 5.08 3.14 4.85
C ILE A 408 4.64 2.15 3.75
N LEU A 409 5.37 2.08 2.65
CA LEU A 409 5.12 1.11 1.57
C LEU A 409 5.19 -0.34 2.09
N ALA A 410 6.25 -0.69 2.82
CA ALA A 410 6.43 -2.04 3.36
C ALA A 410 5.30 -2.41 4.35
N TYR A 411 4.88 -1.44 5.18
CA TYR A 411 3.73 -1.59 6.05
C TYR A 411 2.44 -1.82 5.25
N ALA A 412 2.19 -1.01 4.21
CA ALA A 412 1.02 -1.15 3.35
C ALA A 412 0.96 -2.50 2.64
N GLN A 413 2.11 -2.98 2.14
CA GLN A 413 2.24 -4.31 1.52
C GLN A 413 1.97 -5.45 2.50
N THR A 414 2.44 -5.32 3.73
CA THR A 414 2.24 -6.33 4.78
C THR A 414 0.78 -6.43 5.22
N HIS A 415 0.08 -5.29 5.24
CA HIS A 415 -1.27 -5.19 5.79
C HIS A 415 -2.38 -5.07 4.74
N HIS A 416 -2.04 -5.02 3.46
CA HIS A 416 -3.00 -4.92 2.34
C HIS A 416 -3.96 -3.72 2.49
N LEU A 417 -3.41 -2.54 2.76
CA LEU A 417 -4.20 -1.31 2.93
C LEU A 417 -5.01 -0.97 1.67
N ALA A 418 -6.24 -0.47 1.84
CA ALA A 418 -7.10 -0.11 0.71
C ALA A 418 -6.54 1.05 -0.12
N ARG A 419 -5.77 1.95 0.50
CA ARG A 419 -5.35 3.21 -0.11
C ARG A 419 -4.00 3.68 0.41
N LEU A 420 -3.16 4.12 -0.51
CA LEU A 420 -1.89 4.77 -0.24
C LEU A 420 -1.76 6.03 -1.10
N THR A 421 -1.73 7.20 -0.47
CA THR A 421 -1.63 8.49 -1.16
C THR A 421 -0.79 9.44 -0.31
N PHE A 422 -0.58 10.66 -0.80
CA PHE A 422 0.11 11.70 -0.06
C PHE A 422 -0.16 13.09 -0.64
N TRP A 423 0.02 14.09 0.20
CA TRP A 423 0.14 15.49 -0.15
C TRP A 423 1.63 15.86 -0.37
N SER A 424 2.10 16.15 -1.58
CA SER A 424 1.41 16.03 -2.86
C SER A 424 2.39 15.83 -4.02
N ALA A 425 1.87 15.41 -5.16
CA ALA A 425 2.63 15.34 -6.41
C ALA A 425 3.19 16.71 -6.82
N ASN A 426 2.54 17.82 -6.46
CA ASN A 426 3.05 19.16 -6.74
C ASN A 426 4.45 19.35 -6.14
N ARG A 427 4.66 18.84 -4.92
CA ARG A 427 5.89 18.98 -4.13
C ARG A 427 6.98 17.95 -4.42
N ASP A 428 6.69 16.92 -5.21
CA ASP A 428 7.55 15.75 -5.38
C ASP A 428 8.74 16.02 -6.32
N ARG A 429 9.56 17.01 -5.96
CA ARG A 429 10.74 17.46 -6.68
C ARG A 429 11.77 18.14 -5.77
N PRO A 430 13.05 18.18 -6.16
CA PRO A 430 14.05 18.99 -5.48
C PRO A 430 13.70 20.47 -5.52
N CYS A 431 14.05 21.21 -4.48
CA CYS A 431 13.88 22.66 -4.46
C CYS A 431 14.92 23.33 -5.38
N PRO A 432 14.49 24.22 -6.30
CA PRO A 432 15.39 25.05 -7.11
C PRO A 432 16.33 25.94 -6.27
N GLY A 433 15.91 26.29 -5.04
CA GLY A 433 16.68 27.04 -4.04
C GLY A 433 16.62 26.42 -2.65
N GLY A 434 16.93 27.21 -1.62
CA GLY A 434 16.83 26.75 -0.22
C GLY A 434 15.40 26.80 0.31
N TYR A 435 14.92 25.71 0.92
CA TYR A 435 13.72 25.70 1.77
C TYR A 435 13.97 26.59 3.01
N PRO A 436 12.99 27.37 3.50
CA PRO A 436 11.55 27.38 3.20
C PRO A 436 11.12 28.36 2.09
N ASN A 437 12.04 28.89 1.28
CA ASN A 437 11.70 29.95 0.32
C ASN A 437 10.94 29.45 -0.92
N ASP A 438 10.58 28.16 -0.96
CA ASP A 438 9.84 27.51 -2.04
C ASP A 438 8.92 26.44 -1.44
N ASP A 439 7.62 26.69 -1.43
CA ASP A 439 6.59 25.76 -0.97
C ASP A 439 6.16 24.77 -2.07
N THR A 440 6.68 24.91 -3.28
CA THR A 440 6.35 24.08 -4.46
C THR A 440 7.20 22.81 -4.56
N CYS A 441 8.07 22.56 -3.58
CA CYS A 441 8.94 21.41 -3.46
C CYS A 441 8.84 20.77 -2.07
N SER A 442 9.51 19.64 -1.87
CA SER A 442 9.45 18.89 -0.61
C SER A 442 10.38 19.44 0.47
N GLY A 443 11.41 20.21 0.11
CA GLY A 443 12.42 20.68 1.06
C GLY A 443 13.38 19.61 1.57
N VAL A 444 13.35 18.38 1.03
CA VAL A 444 14.25 17.29 1.42
C VAL A 444 15.08 16.76 0.24
N SER A 445 16.14 16.00 0.54
CA SER A 445 16.94 15.33 -0.48
C SER A 445 16.11 14.26 -1.20
N GLN A 446 15.91 14.46 -2.51
CA GLN A 446 15.21 13.54 -3.40
C GLN A 446 15.65 13.76 -4.85
N GLN A 447 15.30 12.84 -5.74
CA GLN A 447 15.14 13.11 -7.17
C GLN A 447 13.68 13.44 -7.48
N ALA A 448 13.42 13.99 -8.67
CA ALA A 448 12.05 14.24 -9.12
C ALA A 448 11.24 12.92 -9.10
N TRP A 449 10.07 12.97 -8.48
CA TRP A 449 9.10 11.88 -8.41
C TRP A 449 9.48 10.68 -7.54
N ASP A 450 10.47 10.79 -6.66
CA ASP A 450 10.92 9.67 -5.82
C ASP A 450 9.83 9.18 -4.86
N PHE A 451 9.03 10.10 -4.30
CA PHE A 451 7.94 9.73 -3.39
C PHE A 451 6.83 9.00 -4.14
N THR A 452 6.42 9.52 -5.29
CA THR A 452 5.46 8.88 -6.19
C THR A 452 5.97 7.52 -6.65
N ARG A 453 7.22 7.41 -7.10
CA ARG A 453 7.83 6.15 -7.56
C ARG A 453 7.94 5.12 -6.44
N THR A 454 8.12 5.56 -5.20
CA THR A 454 8.12 4.67 -4.04
C THR A 454 6.74 4.05 -3.87
N PHE A 455 5.68 4.85 -3.77
CA PHE A 455 4.33 4.32 -3.61
C PHE A 455 3.80 3.59 -4.84
N ALA A 456 4.24 3.93 -6.06
CA ALA A 456 3.88 3.23 -7.30
C ALA A 456 4.17 1.73 -7.29
N GLN A 457 5.05 1.26 -6.39
CA GLN A 457 5.36 -0.16 -6.20
C GLN A 457 4.25 -0.91 -5.45
N TYR A 458 3.22 -0.22 -4.95
CA TYR A 458 2.09 -0.84 -4.27
C TYR A 458 0.97 -1.21 -5.26
N GLY A 459 0.66 -2.51 -5.34
CA GLY A 459 -0.37 -3.05 -6.23
C GLY A 459 -1.76 -3.22 -5.60
N GLY A 460 -1.89 -3.01 -4.28
CA GLY A 460 -3.05 -3.41 -3.48
C GLY A 460 -2.80 -4.67 -2.67
#